data_AF-A0A6D2L1W1-F1
#
_entry.id   AF-A0A6D2L1W1-F1
#
_cell.length_a   1.000
_cell.length_b   1.000
_cell.length_c   1.000
_cell.angle_alpha   90.00
_cell.angle_beta   90.00
_cell.angle_gamma   90.00
#
_symmetry.space_group_name_H-M   'P 1'
#
loop_
_entity.id
_entity.type
_entity.pdbx_description
1 polymer ?
#
loop_
_entity_poly.entity_id
_entity_poly.type
_entity_poly.pdbx_seq_one_letter_code
_entity_poly.pdbx_strand_id
1 'polypeptide(L)'
;MSATLETDKFHKYFSGSPLIKVPGRLHPVEILYTLEPEMDYLEAAINTVIQIHKCEPPGDVLVFLTGEEEIEEACRSITCKLGDQVTAMPSYATLPSALQHKIFDPTTDPTKIYDPITRVESLLVSPISQASANQRAGRAGRTRPGKCFRLYTEKSFNELKTQTYPEILRSNLANTVLTLKKLRVDDLIRFDFMDPPAPDTLARALGDDEANPTKTGEKMSEFPLDPQMTKMLIVSPEYNCSNEILSICAMLWKNLRNKL
;
A
#
# COMPACT_ATOMS: atom_id res chain seq x y z
N MET A 1 -1.46 5.66 -16.91
CA MET A 1 -0.08 6.07 -16.57
C MET A 1 0.50 5.03 -15.62
N SER A 2 1.74 4.58 -15.83
CA SER A 2 2.40 3.69 -14.89
C SER A 2 3.90 3.94 -14.81
N ALA A 3 4.42 3.89 -13.60
CA ALA A 3 5.83 4.15 -13.31
C ALA A 3 6.74 2.92 -13.47
N THR A 4 6.20 1.70 -13.44
CA THR A 4 7.00 0.45 -13.37
C THR A 4 6.41 -0.76 -14.06
N LEU A 5 5.47 -0.58 -15.00
CA LEU A 5 4.90 -1.73 -15.71
C LEU A 5 5.84 -2.22 -16.81
N GLU A 6 5.81 -3.54 -17.02
CA GLU A 6 6.36 -4.19 -18.22
C GLU A 6 5.62 -3.65 -19.45
N THR A 7 6.23 -2.67 -20.11
CA THR A 7 5.62 -1.97 -21.26
C THR A 7 5.21 -2.94 -22.37
N ASP A 8 5.98 -4.00 -22.54
CA ASP A 8 5.78 -4.98 -23.61
C ASP A 8 4.55 -5.84 -23.37
N LYS A 9 4.27 -6.17 -22.09
CA LYS A 9 3.09 -6.92 -21.70
C LYS A 9 1.81 -6.13 -21.97
N PHE A 10 1.82 -4.85 -21.60
CA PHE A 10 0.69 -3.94 -21.85
C PHE A 10 0.49 -3.71 -23.34
N HIS A 11 1.58 -3.47 -24.07
CA HIS A 11 1.54 -3.28 -25.51
C HIS A 11 0.94 -4.50 -26.21
N LYS A 12 1.36 -5.71 -25.84
CA LYS A 12 0.83 -6.97 -26.38
C LYS A 12 -0.65 -7.17 -26.03
N TYR A 13 -1.01 -6.98 -24.76
CA TYR A 13 -2.38 -7.15 -24.28
C TYR A 13 -3.36 -6.19 -24.97
N PHE A 14 -2.97 -4.93 -25.13
CA PHE A 14 -3.76 -3.92 -25.84
C PHE A 14 -3.48 -3.88 -27.34
N SER A 15 -3.27 -5.04 -27.98
CA SER A 15 -3.19 -5.20 -29.44
C SER A 15 -2.24 -4.24 -30.15
N GLY A 16 -1.06 -3.99 -29.58
CA GLY A 16 -0.05 -3.11 -30.17
C GLY A 16 -0.34 -1.62 -30.02
N SER A 17 -1.11 -1.22 -29.00
CA SER A 17 -1.46 0.19 -28.77
C SER A 17 -0.22 1.12 -28.68
N PRO A 18 -0.29 2.36 -29.19
CA PRO A 18 0.84 3.29 -29.19
C PRO A 18 1.41 3.55 -27.79
N LEU A 19 2.74 3.50 -27.67
CA LEU A 19 3.45 3.76 -26.41
C LEU A 19 4.02 5.18 -26.40
N ILE A 20 3.59 5.99 -25.43
CA ILE A 20 4.17 7.30 -25.16
C ILE A 20 5.09 7.17 -23.94
N LYS A 21 6.41 7.31 -24.16
CA LYS A 21 7.42 7.32 -23.10
C LYS A 21 7.72 8.76 -22.70
N VAL A 22 7.36 9.13 -21.48
CA VAL A 22 7.76 10.43 -20.91
C VAL A 22 9.11 10.23 -20.24
N PRO A 23 10.19 10.91 -20.70
CA PRO A 23 11.50 10.78 -20.07
C PRO A 23 11.43 11.31 -18.63
N GLY A 24 11.88 10.51 -17.68
CA GLY A 24 12.02 10.94 -16.29
C GLY A 24 13.12 11.98 -16.17
N ARG A 25 12.84 13.11 -15.53
CA ARG A 25 13.88 14.05 -15.08
C ARG A 25 14.30 13.63 -13.68
N LEU A 26 15.26 12.72 -13.61
CA LEU A 26 15.86 12.28 -12.35
C LEU A 26 17.31 12.76 -12.31
N HIS A 27 17.67 13.43 -11.22
CA HIS A 27 19.03 13.70 -10.85
C HIS A 27 19.69 12.41 -10.34
N PRO A 28 21.03 12.30 -10.41
CA PRO A 28 21.75 11.13 -9.90
C PRO A 28 21.48 10.93 -8.41
N VAL A 29 21.27 9.67 -8.01
CA VAL A 29 21.07 9.28 -6.61
C VAL A 29 22.19 8.31 -6.23
N GLU A 30 22.96 8.65 -5.20
CA GLU A 30 23.94 7.76 -4.60
C GLU A 30 23.22 6.72 -3.74
N ILE A 31 23.51 5.43 -3.95
CA ILE A 31 22.92 4.33 -3.19
C ILE A 31 23.94 3.84 -2.17
N LEU A 32 23.56 3.87 -0.89
CA LEU A 32 24.37 3.38 0.22
C LEU A 32 23.69 2.16 0.84
N TYR A 33 24.48 1.13 1.17
CA TYR A 33 24.01 -0.09 1.83
C TYR A 33 24.67 -0.22 3.21
N THR A 34 24.01 -0.90 4.13
CA THR A 34 24.68 -1.33 5.37
C THR A 34 25.67 -2.45 5.06
N LEU A 35 26.76 -2.51 5.82
CA LEU A 35 27.76 -3.57 5.68
C LEU A 35 27.23 -4.89 6.21
N GLU A 36 26.45 -4.84 7.27
CA GLU A 36 25.83 -5.99 7.92
C GLU A 36 24.30 -5.85 7.96
N PRO A 37 23.55 -6.96 8.03
CA PRO A 37 22.10 -6.92 8.21
C PRO A 37 21.72 -6.29 9.54
N GLU A 38 20.79 -5.34 9.52
CA GLU A 38 20.24 -4.72 10.72
C GLU A 38 19.13 -5.60 11.31
N MET A 39 19.24 -5.95 12.60
CA MET A 39 18.22 -6.73 13.30
C MET A 39 17.00 -5.88 13.67
N ASP A 40 17.22 -4.62 14.04
CA ASP A 40 16.17 -3.64 14.31
C ASP A 40 16.24 -2.52 13.26
N TYR A 41 15.43 -2.66 12.21
CA TYR A 41 15.40 -1.67 11.14
C TYR A 41 14.80 -0.34 11.57
N LEU A 42 13.94 -0.31 12.61
CA LEU A 42 13.30 0.92 13.09
C LEU A 42 14.34 1.77 13.82
N GLU A 43 15.09 1.17 14.74
CA GLU A 43 16.18 1.85 15.43
C GLU A 43 17.29 2.28 14.45
N ALA A 44 17.67 1.39 13.53
CA ALA A 44 18.65 1.72 12.48
C ALA A 44 18.18 2.89 11.60
N ALA A 45 16.89 2.96 11.25
CA ALA A 45 16.33 4.07 10.50
C ALA A 45 16.40 5.39 11.27
N ILE A 46 15.99 5.39 12.55
CA ILE A 46 16.04 6.57 13.41
C ILE A 46 17.49 7.08 13.54
N ASN A 47 18.43 6.18 13.81
CA ASN A 47 19.85 6.53 13.94
C ASN A 47 20.44 7.06 12.63
N THR A 48 20.04 6.48 11.49
CA THR A 48 20.43 6.97 10.16
C THR A 48 19.91 8.38 9.89
N VAL A 49 18.66 8.69 10.23
CA VAL A 49 18.10 10.04 10.09
C VAL A 49 18.90 11.05 10.92
N ILE A 50 19.24 10.69 12.15
CA ILE A 50 20.04 11.55 13.05
C ILE A 50 21.45 11.77 12.50
N GLN A 51 22.06 10.73 11.91
CA GLN A 51 23.36 10.84 11.27
C GLN A 51 23.30 11.74 10.02
N ILE A 52 22.27 11.59 9.18
CA ILE A 52 22.04 12.45 8.01
C ILE A 52 21.92 13.90 8.46
N HIS A 53 21.08 14.20 9.45
CA HIS A 53 20.91 15.57 9.97
C HIS A 53 22.23 16.21 10.43
N LYS A 54 23.14 15.42 11.00
CA LYS A 54 24.41 15.92 11.55
C LYS A 54 25.53 16.05 10.50
N CYS A 55 25.52 15.21 9.47
CA CYS A 55 26.67 15.04 8.58
C CYS A 55 26.41 15.48 7.14
N GLU A 56 25.14 15.54 6.72
CA GLU A 56 24.75 15.87 5.34
C GLU A 56 24.30 17.33 5.22
N PRO A 57 24.38 17.93 4.00
CA PRO A 57 23.91 19.28 3.78
C PRO A 57 22.38 19.41 3.93
N PRO A 58 21.86 20.64 4.09
CA PRO A 58 20.42 20.87 4.29
C PRO A 58 19.54 20.25 3.21
N GLY A 59 18.51 19.50 3.64
CA GLY A 59 17.50 18.90 2.79
C GLY A 59 16.50 18.03 3.56
N ASP A 60 15.35 17.77 2.94
CA ASP A 60 14.32 16.93 3.54
C ASP A 60 14.70 15.45 3.49
N VAL A 61 14.30 14.71 4.51
CA VAL A 61 14.51 13.26 4.62
C VAL A 61 13.17 12.54 4.53
N LEU A 62 13.08 11.58 3.61
CA LEU A 62 11.93 10.70 3.47
C LEU A 62 12.29 9.30 3.98
N VAL A 63 11.56 8.83 5.01
CA VAL A 63 11.76 7.51 5.61
C VAL A 63 10.59 6.60 5.23
N PHE A 64 10.87 5.35 4.87
CA PHE A 64 9.85 4.35 4.58
C PHE A 64 9.76 3.33 5.71
N LEU A 65 8.64 3.31 6.41
CA LEU A 65 8.33 2.37 7.50
C LEU A 65 7.04 1.60 7.17
N THR A 66 6.74 0.54 7.92
CA THR A 66 5.74 -0.46 7.51
C THR A 66 4.38 -0.30 8.20
N GLY A 67 4.35 0.26 9.40
CA GLY A 67 3.13 0.43 10.19
C GLY A 67 2.97 1.82 10.80
N GLU A 68 1.74 2.19 11.14
CA GLU A 68 1.42 3.47 11.78
C GLU A 68 2.16 3.63 13.11
N GLU A 69 2.20 2.58 13.94
CA GLU A 69 2.91 2.58 15.23
C GLU A 69 4.41 2.84 15.08
N GLU A 70 5.06 2.21 14.09
CA GLU A 70 6.47 2.44 13.78
C GLU A 70 6.72 3.87 13.30
N ILE A 71 5.81 4.41 12.47
CA ILE A 71 5.91 5.77 11.95
C ILE A 71 5.80 6.79 13.09
N GLU A 72 4.81 6.63 13.96
CA GLU A 72 4.61 7.49 15.13
C GLU A 72 5.78 7.39 16.12
N GLU A 73 6.28 6.18 16.38
CA GLU A 73 7.44 5.95 17.23
C GLU A 73 8.69 6.63 16.67
N ALA A 74 8.94 6.48 15.37
CA ALA A 74 10.07 7.13 14.70
C ALA A 74 9.95 8.66 14.80
N CYS A 75 8.77 9.23 14.52
CA CYS A 75 8.55 10.68 14.62
C CYS A 75 8.82 11.20 16.04
N ARG A 76 8.31 10.49 17.06
CA ARG A 76 8.53 10.83 18.47
C ARG A 76 10.00 10.74 18.87
N SER A 77 10.66 9.64 18.50
CA SER A 77 12.07 9.40 18.81
C SER A 77 13.00 10.41 18.13
N ILE A 78 12.74 10.77 16.86
CA ILE A 78 13.51 11.79 16.13
C ILE A 78 13.30 13.17 16.76
N THR A 79 12.06 13.56 17.03
CA THR A 79 11.73 14.86 17.65
C THR A 79 12.32 14.96 19.06
N CYS A 80 12.30 13.88 19.84
CA CYS A 80 12.91 13.86 21.17
C CYS A 80 14.43 14.06 21.13
N LYS A 81 15.11 13.42 20.17
CA LYS A 81 16.58 13.46 20.05
C LYS A 81 17.13 14.73 19.38
N LEU A 82 16.38 15.32 18.45
CA LEU A 82 16.82 16.50 17.66
C LEU A 82 16.12 17.81 18.08
N GLY A 83 15.03 17.72 18.84
CA GLY A 83 14.26 18.86 19.31
C GLY A 83 13.75 19.73 18.16
N ASP A 84 13.80 21.04 18.36
CA ASP A 84 13.28 22.05 17.44
C ASP A 84 14.11 22.23 16.16
N GLN A 85 15.20 21.46 15.98
CA GLN A 85 16.04 21.51 14.78
C GLN A 85 15.40 20.82 13.57
N VAL A 86 14.39 19.97 13.80
CA VAL A 86 13.71 19.22 12.76
C VAL A 86 12.22 19.19 13.02
N THR A 87 11.43 18.98 11.98
CA THR A 87 10.00 18.70 12.10
C THR A 87 9.74 17.32 11.49
N ALA A 88 9.46 16.32 12.33
CA ALA A 88 9.11 14.98 11.87
C ALA A 88 7.59 14.88 11.66
N MET A 89 7.17 14.48 10.46
CA MET A 89 5.75 14.43 10.07
C MET A 89 5.36 13.01 9.64
N PRO A 90 4.34 12.40 10.26
CA PRO A 90 3.86 11.08 9.87
C PRO A 90 3.04 11.15 8.57
N SER A 91 3.05 10.07 7.79
CA SER A 91 2.20 9.91 6.61
C SER A 91 1.80 8.45 6.43
N TYR A 92 0.52 8.15 6.63
CA TYR A 92 -0.08 6.83 6.47
C TYR A 92 -1.57 6.96 6.09
N ALA A 93 -2.16 5.85 5.64
CA ALA A 93 -3.46 5.86 4.94
C ALA A 93 -4.64 6.38 5.78
N THR A 94 -4.64 6.13 7.09
CA THR A 94 -5.76 6.51 7.98
C THR A 94 -5.68 7.96 8.48
N LEU A 95 -4.59 8.67 8.18
CA LEU A 95 -4.39 10.04 8.63
C LEU A 95 -5.40 10.98 7.94
N PRO A 96 -6.09 11.88 8.66
CA PRO A 96 -6.99 12.86 8.04
C PRO A 96 -6.32 13.67 6.92
N SER A 97 -7.05 13.94 5.83
CA SER A 97 -6.52 14.65 4.65
C SER A 97 -5.84 15.99 5.01
N ALA A 98 -6.44 16.76 5.92
CA ALA A 98 -5.87 18.02 6.40
C ALA A 98 -4.48 17.84 7.04
N LEU A 99 -4.22 16.72 7.71
CA LEU A 99 -2.91 16.38 8.28
C LEU A 99 -1.96 15.79 7.22
N GLN A 100 -2.47 15.00 6.27
CA GLN A 100 -1.66 14.51 5.15
C GLN A 100 -1.10 15.65 4.32
N HIS A 101 -1.86 16.74 4.12
CA HIS A 101 -1.41 17.90 3.36
C HIS A 101 -0.27 18.67 4.03
N LYS A 102 -0.13 18.59 5.37
CA LYS A 102 0.93 19.30 6.10
C LYS A 102 2.34 18.87 5.72
N ILE A 103 2.52 17.68 5.15
CA ILE A 103 3.85 17.21 4.70
C ILE A 103 4.40 18.05 3.53
N PHE A 104 3.55 18.82 2.85
CA PHE A 104 3.94 19.71 1.76
C PHE A 104 4.15 21.15 2.19
N ASP A 105 3.76 21.50 3.42
CA ASP A 105 3.98 22.85 3.93
C ASP A 105 5.48 23.04 4.16
N PRO A 106 6.04 24.20 3.79
CA PRO A 106 7.43 24.52 4.12
C PRO A 106 7.59 24.45 5.64
N THR A 107 8.74 23.97 6.11
CA THR A 107 9.05 23.94 7.55
C THR A 107 9.11 25.38 8.08
N THR A 108 7.99 25.87 8.60
CA THR A 108 7.90 27.11 9.38
C THR A 108 8.24 26.82 10.84
N ASP A 109 8.68 27.85 11.58
CA ASP A 109 9.08 27.75 12.98
C ASP A 109 8.14 26.85 13.82
N PRO A 110 8.71 25.99 14.69
CA PRO A 110 8.03 24.80 15.18
C PRO A 110 6.84 25.14 16.09
N THR A 111 5.63 24.74 15.69
CA THR A 111 4.48 24.61 16.58
C THR A 111 4.21 23.15 16.89
N LYS A 112 4.28 22.79 18.17
CA LYS A 112 3.99 21.44 18.67
C LYS A 112 2.54 21.06 18.42
N ILE A 113 2.32 19.93 17.74
CA ILE A 113 1.02 19.28 17.63
C ILE A 113 1.21 17.85 18.15
N TYR A 114 0.47 17.49 19.19
CA TYR A 114 0.48 16.18 19.83
C TYR A 114 -0.90 15.55 19.65
N ASP A 115 -0.96 14.32 19.15
CA ASP A 115 -2.20 13.55 19.04
C ASP A 115 -2.00 12.14 19.65
N PRO A 116 -2.70 11.78 20.74
CA PRO A 116 -2.35 10.61 21.56
C PRO A 116 -3.08 9.29 21.27
N ILE A 117 -3.71 9.09 20.11
CA ILE A 117 -4.51 7.87 19.93
C ILE A 117 -4.34 7.26 18.54
N THR A 118 -3.65 6.13 18.47
CA THR A 118 -4.15 4.90 17.81
C THR A 118 -3.28 3.67 18.09
N ARG A 119 -3.97 2.59 18.48
CA ARG A 119 -3.56 1.21 18.21
C ARG A 119 -4.28 0.78 16.94
N VAL A 120 -3.70 -0.12 16.13
CA VAL A 120 -4.24 -1.44 15.67
C VAL A 120 -3.47 -1.96 14.42
N GLU A 121 -3.24 -3.28 14.41
CA GLU A 121 -3.16 -4.26 13.30
C GLU A 121 -1.88 -4.43 12.49
N SER A 122 -1.22 -5.57 12.72
CA SER A 122 -0.06 -6.03 11.97
C SER A 122 -0.48 -6.75 10.69
N LEU A 123 -0.20 -6.13 9.55
CA LEU A 123 0.08 -6.90 8.33
C LEU A 123 1.46 -7.53 8.48
N LEU A 124 1.61 -8.80 8.09
CA LEU A 124 2.92 -9.46 8.10
C LEU A 124 3.88 -8.67 7.21
N VAL A 125 4.90 -8.10 7.84
CA VAL A 125 5.96 -7.35 7.15
C VAL A 125 6.66 -8.30 6.19
N SER A 126 6.66 -7.95 4.91
CA SER A 126 7.34 -8.71 3.87
C SER A 126 8.40 -7.84 3.18
N PRO A 127 9.54 -8.44 2.76
CA PRO A 127 10.55 -7.71 2.01
C PRO A 127 10.00 -7.11 0.72
N ILE A 128 10.49 -5.92 0.36
CA ILE A 128 10.12 -5.25 -0.88
C ILE A 128 10.78 -5.90 -2.10
N SER A 129 10.24 -5.64 -3.29
CA SER A 129 10.92 -5.98 -4.55
C SER A 129 12.05 -5.00 -4.89
N GLN A 130 12.97 -5.40 -5.75
CA GLN A 130 13.99 -4.51 -6.30
C GLN A 130 13.36 -3.31 -7.03
N ALA A 131 12.27 -3.53 -7.78
CA ALA A 131 11.51 -2.46 -8.43
C ALA A 131 10.99 -1.43 -7.42
N SER A 132 10.41 -1.88 -6.29
CA SER A 132 9.95 -1.00 -5.22
C SER A 132 11.13 -0.25 -4.58
N ALA A 133 12.23 -0.93 -4.28
CA ALA A 133 13.45 -0.30 -3.75
C ALA A 133 14.02 0.78 -4.67
N ASN A 134 13.98 0.57 -5.99
CA ASN A 134 14.43 1.53 -6.99
C ASN A 134 13.47 2.72 -7.11
N GLN A 135 12.15 2.50 -7.02
CA GLN A 135 11.17 3.61 -6.94
C GLN A 135 11.38 4.47 -5.71
N ARG A 136 11.67 3.86 -4.56
CA ARG A 136 11.99 4.56 -3.30
C ARG A 136 13.24 5.41 -3.46
N ALA A 137 14.32 4.83 -3.99
CA ALA A 137 15.56 5.56 -4.27
C ALA A 137 15.34 6.74 -5.24
N GLY A 138 14.55 6.54 -6.29
CA GLY A 138 14.23 7.58 -7.27
C GLY A 138 13.52 8.80 -6.70
N ARG A 139 12.94 8.73 -5.48
CA ARG A 139 12.34 9.89 -4.82
C ARG A 139 13.38 10.92 -4.38
N ALA A 140 14.59 10.49 -4.03
CA ALA A 140 15.67 11.37 -3.63
C ALA A 140 16.21 12.22 -4.79
N GLY A 141 16.03 11.78 -6.04
CA GLY A 141 16.56 12.45 -7.24
C GLY A 141 15.59 13.39 -7.95
N ARG A 142 14.48 13.79 -7.32
CA ARG A 142 13.44 14.59 -8.00
C ARG A 142 13.77 16.07 -8.14
N THR A 143 14.49 16.64 -7.18
CA THR A 143 14.77 18.09 -7.13
C THR A 143 16.23 18.41 -7.39
N ARG A 144 17.15 17.56 -6.93
CA ARG A 144 18.61 17.70 -7.04
C ARG A 144 19.28 16.34 -6.86
N PRO A 145 20.59 16.20 -7.07
CA PRO A 145 21.31 14.99 -6.70
C PRO A 145 21.04 14.61 -5.25
N GLY A 146 20.74 13.34 -5.01
CA GLY A 146 20.28 12.84 -3.71
C GLY A 146 21.04 11.61 -3.25
N LYS A 147 20.73 11.17 -2.03
CA LYS A 147 21.27 9.94 -1.44
C LYS A 147 20.11 9.03 -1.01
N CYS A 148 20.31 7.72 -1.16
CA CYS A 148 19.37 6.71 -0.68
C CYS A 148 20.13 5.71 0.19
N PHE A 149 19.75 5.65 1.46
CA PHE A 149 20.32 4.74 2.45
C PHE A 149 19.42 3.50 2.54
N ARG A 150 19.96 2.34 2.18
CA ARG A 150 19.30 1.03 2.27
C ARG A 150 19.83 0.30 3.50
N LEU A 151 18.94 0.03 4.46
CA LEU A 151 19.26 -0.64 5.73
C LEU A 151 19.36 -2.16 5.60
N TYR A 152 19.98 -2.60 4.51
CA TYR A 152 20.26 -3.98 4.20
C TYR A 152 21.47 -4.03 3.27
N THR A 153 22.14 -5.18 3.24
CA THR A 153 23.35 -5.35 2.44
C THR A 153 23.05 -5.35 0.94
N GLU A 154 24.05 -4.99 0.14
CA GLU A 154 23.97 -5.10 -1.32
C GLU A 154 23.69 -6.54 -1.78
N LYS A 155 24.25 -7.52 -1.06
CA LYS A 155 23.95 -8.94 -1.31
C LYS A 155 22.46 -9.24 -1.11
N SER A 156 21.88 -8.78 0.00
CA SER A 156 20.45 -8.95 0.28
C SER A 156 19.59 -8.28 -0.79
N PHE A 157 19.98 -7.11 -1.31
CA PHE A 157 19.29 -6.46 -2.42
C PHE A 157 19.21 -7.34 -3.67
N ASN A 158 20.32 -7.96 -4.04
CA ASN A 158 20.42 -8.82 -5.22
C ASN A 158 19.59 -10.10 -5.08
N GLU A 159 19.36 -10.57 -3.85
CA GLU A 159 18.50 -11.71 -3.52
C GLU A 159 17.00 -11.37 -3.52
N LEU A 160 16.63 -10.08 -3.50
CA LEU A 160 15.22 -9.66 -3.56
C LEU A 160 14.59 -10.01 -4.92
N LYS A 161 13.29 -10.28 -4.90
CA LYS A 161 12.50 -10.46 -6.13
C LYS A 161 12.56 -9.17 -6.97
N THR A 162 12.75 -9.31 -8.28
CA THR A 162 12.83 -8.17 -9.21
C THR A 162 11.56 -7.33 -9.19
N GLN A 163 10.40 -7.98 -9.23
CA GLN A 163 9.08 -7.36 -9.17
C GLN A 163 8.15 -8.09 -8.21
N THR A 164 7.13 -7.40 -7.70
CA THR A 164 6.07 -8.01 -6.90
C THR A 164 5.06 -8.68 -7.82
N TYR A 165 4.56 -9.85 -7.40
CA TYR A 165 3.50 -10.53 -8.14
C TYR A 165 2.22 -9.68 -8.21
N PRO A 166 1.50 -9.72 -9.34
CA PRO A 166 0.19 -9.09 -9.50
C PRO A 166 -0.78 -9.46 -8.39
N GLU A 167 -1.62 -8.51 -7.99
CA GLU A 167 -2.59 -8.69 -6.90
C GLU A 167 -3.58 -9.82 -7.17
N ILE A 168 -4.00 -10.01 -8.43
CA ILE A 168 -4.92 -11.08 -8.84
C ILE A 168 -4.38 -12.49 -8.56
N LEU A 169 -3.06 -12.66 -8.46
CA LEU A 169 -2.43 -13.95 -8.18
C LEU A 169 -2.24 -14.21 -6.67
N ARG A 170 -2.46 -13.21 -5.82
CA ARG A 170 -2.10 -13.24 -4.38
C ARG A 170 -3.23 -12.81 -3.43
N SER A 171 -4.43 -12.57 -3.95
CA SER A 171 -5.57 -12.06 -3.18
C SER A 171 -6.79 -12.97 -3.33
N ASN A 172 -7.75 -12.81 -2.40
CA ASN A 172 -9.05 -13.47 -2.51
C ASN A 172 -9.86 -12.80 -3.63
N LEU A 173 -10.31 -13.61 -4.60
CA LEU A 173 -11.01 -13.13 -5.79
C LEU A 173 -12.53 -13.02 -5.61
N ALA A 174 -13.10 -13.34 -4.45
CA ALA A 174 -14.56 -13.41 -4.27
C ALA A 174 -15.29 -12.11 -4.67
N ASN A 175 -14.81 -10.93 -4.24
CA ASN A 175 -15.38 -9.63 -4.65
C ASN A 175 -15.20 -9.36 -6.15
N THR A 176 -14.05 -9.75 -6.70
CA THR A 176 -13.73 -9.57 -8.12
C THR A 176 -14.64 -10.44 -8.99
N VAL A 177 -14.83 -11.70 -8.62
CA VAL A 177 -15.73 -12.65 -9.29
C VAL A 177 -17.18 -12.15 -9.25
N LEU A 178 -17.65 -11.66 -8.10
CA LEU A 178 -18.99 -11.08 -7.97
C LEU A 178 -19.18 -9.87 -8.89
N THR A 179 -18.17 -9.01 -8.97
CA THR A 179 -18.18 -7.85 -9.86
C THR A 179 -18.17 -8.25 -11.34
N LEU A 180 -17.36 -9.24 -11.72
CA LEU A 180 -17.30 -9.75 -13.09
C LEU A 180 -18.62 -10.42 -13.51
N LYS A 181 -19.25 -11.19 -12.62
CA LYS A 181 -20.59 -11.76 -12.86
C LYS A 181 -21.65 -10.67 -12.99
N LYS A 182 -21.59 -9.58 -12.20
CA LYS A 182 -22.47 -8.41 -12.36
C LYS A 182 -22.31 -7.76 -13.74
N LEU A 183 -21.08 -7.73 -14.28
CA LEU A 183 -20.78 -7.25 -15.63
C LEU A 183 -21.19 -8.25 -16.74
N ARG A 184 -21.89 -9.34 -16.40
CA ARG A 184 -22.33 -10.40 -17.32
C ARG A 184 -21.18 -11.11 -18.03
N VAL A 185 -20.06 -11.27 -17.33
CA VAL A 185 -18.97 -12.14 -17.76
C VAL A 185 -19.27 -13.56 -17.26
N ASP A 186 -19.80 -14.40 -18.14
CA ASP A 186 -20.27 -15.73 -17.77
C ASP A 186 -19.11 -16.72 -17.62
N ASP A 187 -18.17 -16.72 -18.59
CA ASP A 187 -17.00 -17.61 -18.65
C ASP A 187 -15.76 -16.89 -18.11
N LEU A 188 -15.49 -17.08 -16.82
CA LEU A 188 -14.30 -16.54 -16.16
C LEU A 188 -13.02 -17.31 -16.52
N ILE A 189 -13.13 -18.57 -16.97
CA ILE A 189 -11.96 -19.38 -17.33
C ILE A 189 -11.35 -18.88 -18.63
N ARG A 190 -12.20 -18.45 -19.58
CA ARG A 190 -11.78 -17.87 -20.86
C ARG A 190 -11.71 -16.35 -20.86
N PHE A 191 -11.93 -15.71 -19.71
CA PHE A 191 -11.81 -14.26 -19.61
C PHE A 191 -10.37 -13.84 -19.89
N ASP A 192 -10.20 -12.77 -20.66
CA ASP A 192 -8.90 -12.27 -21.10
C ASP A 192 -8.16 -11.54 -19.97
N PHE A 193 -7.71 -12.28 -18.97
CA PHE A 193 -6.85 -11.75 -17.92
C PHE A 193 -5.43 -11.52 -18.46
N MET A 194 -4.85 -10.35 -18.16
CA MET A 194 -3.43 -10.09 -18.44
C MET A 194 -2.51 -11.05 -17.68
N ASP A 195 -2.92 -11.42 -16.46
CA ASP A 195 -2.29 -12.43 -15.61
C ASP A 195 -3.40 -13.35 -15.07
N PRO A 196 -3.67 -14.50 -15.72
CA PRO A 196 -4.77 -15.36 -15.30
C PRO A 196 -4.47 -16.01 -13.93
N PRO A 197 -5.40 -15.93 -12.97
CA PRO A 197 -5.28 -16.66 -11.71
C PRO A 197 -5.42 -18.17 -11.91
N ALA A 198 -4.96 -18.95 -10.93
CA ALA A 198 -5.10 -20.41 -10.98
C ALA A 198 -6.59 -20.82 -11.05
N PRO A 199 -6.95 -21.83 -11.86
CA PRO A 199 -8.33 -22.29 -11.98
C PRO A 199 -8.96 -22.65 -10.63
N ASP A 200 -8.20 -23.27 -9.73
CA ASP A 200 -8.66 -23.61 -8.37
C ASP A 200 -9.04 -22.37 -7.55
N THR A 201 -8.32 -21.26 -7.72
CA THR A 201 -8.62 -20.00 -7.02
C THR A 201 -9.92 -19.39 -7.55
N LEU A 202 -10.16 -19.46 -8.86
CA LEU A 202 -11.41 -19.03 -9.48
C LEU A 202 -12.57 -19.91 -9.04
N ALA A 203 -12.41 -21.24 -9.06
CA ALA A 203 -13.42 -22.20 -8.65
C ALA A 203 -13.83 -22.00 -7.18
N ARG A 204 -12.86 -21.81 -6.26
CA ARG A 204 -13.17 -21.49 -4.86
C ARG A 204 -13.92 -20.18 -4.68
N ALA A 205 -13.64 -19.18 -5.52
CA ALA A 205 -14.29 -17.88 -5.47
C ALA A 205 -15.70 -17.89 -6.09
N LEU A 206 -15.94 -18.77 -7.07
CA LEU A 206 -17.26 -19.02 -7.68
C LEU A 206 -18.17 -19.84 -6.76
N GLY A 207 -17.62 -20.80 -6.02
CA GLY A 207 -18.40 -21.78 -5.27
C GLY A 207 -19.08 -22.80 -6.21
N ASP A 208 -19.97 -23.63 -5.65
CA ASP A 208 -20.68 -24.68 -6.41
C ASP A 208 -21.71 -24.12 -7.44
N ASP A 209 -21.97 -22.80 -7.43
CA ASP A 209 -22.89 -22.14 -8.35
C ASP A 209 -22.16 -21.66 -9.62
N GLU A 210 -21.95 -22.58 -10.57
CA GLU A 210 -21.50 -22.27 -11.95
C GLU A 210 -22.50 -21.36 -12.70
N ALA A 211 -23.75 -21.30 -12.23
CA ALA A 211 -24.84 -20.56 -12.86
C ALA A 211 -24.93 -19.10 -12.38
N ASN A 212 -25.50 -18.26 -13.26
CA ASN A 212 -25.82 -16.84 -13.07
C ASN A 212 -26.06 -16.39 -11.62
N PRO A 213 -25.67 -15.15 -11.26
CA PRO A 213 -25.80 -14.65 -9.89
C PRO A 213 -27.22 -14.89 -9.38
N THR A 214 -27.32 -15.61 -8.26
CA THR A 214 -28.58 -15.79 -7.55
C THR A 214 -29.17 -14.43 -7.18
N LYS A 215 -30.48 -14.34 -6.90
CA LYS A 215 -31.10 -13.09 -6.41
C LYS A 215 -30.37 -12.50 -5.19
N THR A 216 -29.75 -13.37 -4.38
CA THR A 216 -28.89 -12.98 -3.27
C THR A 216 -27.56 -12.42 -3.77
N GLY A 217 -26.89 -13.09 -4.72
CA GLY A 217 -25.65 -12.59 -5.34
C GLY A 217 -25.83 -11.23 -6.03
N GLU A 218 -26.96 -11.00 -6.70
CA GLU A 218 -27.28 -9.70 -7.29
C GLU A 218 -27.34 -8.59 -6.24
N LYS A 219 -28.10 -8.81 -5.16
CA LYS A 219 -28.15 -7.89 -4.00
C LYS A 219 -26.78 -7.70 -3.35
N MET A 220 -26.00 -8.78 -3.23
CA MET A 220 -24.67 -8.70 -2.63
C MET A 220 -23.73 -7.79 -3.43
N SER A 221 -23.86 -7.79 -4.75
CA SER A 221 -23.04 -6.97 -5.66
C SER A 221 -23.28 -5.46 -5.54
N GLU A 222 -24.30 -5.04 -4.78
CA GLU A 222 -24.59 -3.62 -4.53
C GLU A 222 -23.82 -3.06 -3.33
N PHE A 223 -23.32 -3.92 -2.45
CA PHE A 223 -22.63 -3.49 -1.24
C PHE A 223 -21.11 -3.42 -1.46
N PRO A 224 -20.41 -2.41 -0.91
CA PRO A 224 -18.96 -2.28 -0.96
C PRO A 224 -18.28 -3.09 0.16
N LEU A 225 -18.80 -4.29 0.45
CA LEU A 225 -18.37 -5.14 1.57
C LEU A 225 -17.98 -6.52 1.03
N ASP A 226 -17.16 -7.23 1.80
CA ASP A 226 -16.85 -8.62 1.49
C ASP A 226 -18.14 -9.48 1.42
N PRO A 227 -18.16 -10.56 0.61
CA PRO A 227 -19.39 -11.29 0.34
C PRO A 227 -19.94 -11.96 1.60
N GLN A 228 -19.06 -12.35 2.53
CA GLN A 228 -19.45 -12.92 3.82
C GLN A 228 -20.20 -11.90 4.70
N MET A 229 -19.70 -10.68 4.82
CA MET A 229 -20.35 -9.61 5.58
C MET A 229 -21.65 -9.15 4.90
N THR A 230 -21.63 -9.07 3.57
CA THR A 230 -22.82 -8.69 2.80
C THR A 230 -23.95 -9.72 2.95
N LYS A 231 -23.62 -11.01 2.92
CA LYS A 231 -24.60 -12.09 3.16
C LYS A 231 -25.19 -12.00 4.56
N MET A 232 -24.37 -11.68 5.57
CA MET A 232 -24.82 -11.49 6.95
C MET A 232 -25.87 -10.36 7.04
N LEU A 233 -25.65 -9.23 6.36
CA LEU A 233 -26.60 -8.11 6.31
C LEU A 233 -27.89 -8.44 5.54
N ILE A 234 -27.79 -9.22 4.46
CA ILE A 234 -28.97 -9.58 3.66
C ILE A 234 -29.88 -10.57 4.41
N VAL A 235 -29.30 -11.46 5.20
CA VAL A 235 -30.02 -12.53 5.91
C VAL A 235 -30.48 -12.08 7.31
N SER A 236 -29.89 -11.04 7.90
CA SER A 236 -30.26 -10.54 9.23
C SER A 236 -31.75 -10.20 9.46
N PRO A 237 -32.54 -9.78 8.45
CA PRO A 237 -33.97 -9.56 8.64
C PRO A 237 -34.74 -10.84 8.98
N GLU A 238 -34.29 -12.00 8.49
CA GLU A 238 -34.93 -13.31 8.77
C GLU A 238 -34.78 -13.71 10.25
N TYR A 239 -33.76 -13.18 10.93
CA TYR A 239 -33.45 -13.44 12.34
C TYR A 239 -33.84 -12.28 13.27
N ASN A 240 -34.48 -11.22 12.75
CA ASN A 240 -34.86 -10.02 13.51
C ASN A 240 -33.69 -9.33 14.25
N CYS A 241 -32.46 -9.45 13.75
CA CYS A 241 -31.24 -8.90 14.38
C CYS A 241 -30.51 -7.88 13.49
N SER A 242 -31.24 -7.18 12.61
CA SER A 242 -30.61 -6.34 11.58
C SER A 242 -29.83 -5.15 12.15
N ASN A 243 -30.26 -4.57 13.28
CA ASN A 243 -29.57 -3.43 13.89
C ASN A 243 -28.24 -3.84 14.53
N GLU A 244 -28.22 -5.01 15.17
CA GLU A 244 -27.05 -5.60 15.80
C GLU A 244 -26.02 -5.98 14.73
N ILE A 245 -26.48 -6.65 13.67
CA ILE A 245 -25.63 -7.07 12.55
C ILE A 245 -25.07 -5.84 11.83
N LEU A 246 -25.87 -4.80 11.59
CA LEU A 246 -25.39 -3.55 11.00
C LEU A 246 -24.30 -2.91 11.86
N SER A 247 -24.48 -2.88 13.18
CA SER A 247 -23.49 -2.34 14.12
C SER A 247 -22.21 -3.17 14.13
N ILE A 248 -22.32 -4.50 14.14
CA ILE A 248 -21.18 -5.42 14.05
C ILE A 248 -20.44 -5.24 12.73
N CYS A 249 -21.16 -5.20 11.60
CA CYS A 249 -20.56 -4.96 10.29
C CYS A 249 -19.87 -3.60 10.23
N ALA A 250 -20.46 -2.54 10.80
CA ALA A 250 -19.81 -1.22 10.87
C ALA A 250 -18.53 -1.22 11.71
N MET A 251 -18.51 -1.96 12.84
CA MET A 251 -17.31 -2.08 13.68
C MET A 251 -16.21 -2.94 13.04
N LEU A 252 -16.59 -4.02 12.35
CA LEU A 252 -15.65 -4.90 11.64
C LEU A 252 -15.16 -4.27 10.34
N TRP A 253 -15.97 -3.42 9.71
CA TRP A 253 -15.61 -2.69 8.50
C TRP A 253 -14.75 -1.48 8.84
N LYS A 254 -13.58 -1.76 9.41
CA LYS A 254 -12.54 -0.80 9.78
C LYS A 254 -11.90 -0.07 8.59
N ASN A 255 -12.39 -0.26 7.36
CA ASN A 255 -11.94 0.47 6.18
C ASN A 255 -12.79 1.72 5.85
N LEU A 256 -13.83 2.05 6.64
CA LEU A 256 -14.67 3.22 6.40
C LEU A 256 -14.22 4.53 7.09
N ARG A 257 -12.94 4.89 6.96
CA ARG A 257 -12.52 6.31 7.11
C ARG A 257 -11.90 6.92 5.86
N ASN A 258 -11.75 6.15 4.77
CA ASN A 258 -11.05 6.63 3.58
C ASN A 258 -11.94 7.23 2.49
N LYS A 259 -13.25 7.47 2.74
CA LYS A 259 -14.16 7.97 1.70
C LYS A 259 -15.36 8.83 2.15
N LEU A 260 -15.22 9.62 3.21
CA LEU A 260 -16.06 10.80 3.44
C LEU A 260 -15.19 12.01 3.77
#